data_AF-A0A0D2Q1Q5-F1
#
_entry.id   AF-A0A0D2Q1Q5-F1
#
_cell.length_a   1.000
_cell.length_b   1.000
_cell.length_c   1.000
_cell.angle_alpha   90.00
_cell.angle_beta   90.00
_cell.angle_gamma   90.00
#
_symmetry.space_group_name_H-M   'P 1'
#
loop_
_entity.id
_entity.type
_entity.pdbx_description
1 polymer ?
#
loop_
_entity_poly.entity_id
_entity_poly.type
_entity_poly.pdbx_seq_one_letter_code
_entity_poly.pdbx_strand_id
1 'polypeptide(L)'
;MKLVVIGGESLDVLQHWVVELFSNGRQGSQGKLEFKVEGSVWRAGKLYRLEADKNVHFLELRWALPCLLQAYLKKPEDYLAHLLGHE
;
A
#
# COMPACT_ATOMS: atom_id res chain seq x y z
N MET A 1 1.48 -10.12 12.60
CA MET A 1 0.20 -10.49 11.97
C MET A 1 -0.82 -9.40 12.29
N LYS A 2 -1.72 -9.06 11.36
CA LYS A 2 -2.89 -8.19 11.63
C LYS A 2 -4.14 -9.03 11.35
N LEU A 3 -5.11 -9.01 12.26
CA LEU A 3 -6.38 -9.74 12.15
C LEU A 3 -7.53 -8.74 12.25
N VAL A 4 -8.56 -8.93 11.44
CA VAL A 4 -9.82 -8.18 11.50
C VAL A 4 -10.95 -9.19 11.54
N VAL A 5 -11.88 -9.04 12.49
CA VAL A 5 -13.07 -9.90 12.64
C VAL A 5 -14.30 -9.01 12.54
N ILE A 6 -15.28 -9.45 11.75
CA ILE A 6 -16.57 -8.77 11.57
C ILE A 6 -17.66 -9.80 11.86
N GLY A 7 -18.60 -9.46 12.73
CA GLY A 7 -19.73 -10.31 13.09
C GLY A 7 -20.87 -9.47 13.69
N GLY A 8 -22.05 -10.09 13.80
CA GLY A 8 -23.23 -9.44 14.41
C GLY A 8 -23.24 -9.45 15.94
N GLU A 9 -22.33 -10.20 16.56
CA GLU A 9 -22.18 -10.29 18.01
C GLU A 9 -21.55 -9.02 18.61
N SER A 10 -21.66 -8.88 19.94
CA SER A 10 -21.02 -7.76 20.65
C SER A 10 -19.49 -7.82 20.54
N LEU A 11 -18.84 -6.67 20.72
CA LEU A 11 -17.38 -6.57 20.69
C LEU A 11 -16.71 -7.48 21.74
N ASP A 12 -17.35 -7.69 22.90
CA ASP A 12 -16.85 -8.59 23.94
C ASP A 12 -16.80 -10.04 23.47
N VAL A 13 -17.85 -10.50 22.78
CA VAL A 13 -17.93 -11.85 22.22
C VAL A 13 -16.88 -12.02 21.11
N LEU A 14 -16.77 -11.04 20.20
CA LEU A 14 -15.77 -11.08 19.13
C LEU A 14 -14.34 -11.08 19.69
N GLN A 15 -14.06 -10.28 20.72
CA GLN A 15 -12.77 -10.27 21.39
C GLN A 15 -12.46 -11.62 22.04
N HIS A 16 -13.44 -12.22 22.72
CA HIS A 16 -13.29 -13.53 23.35
C HIS A 16 -12.87 -14.61 22.34
N TRP A 17 -13.57 -14.69 21.19
CA TRP A 17 -13.21 -15.63 20.12
C TRP A 17 -11.83 -15.36 19.53
N VAL A 18 -11.44 -14.09 19.36
CA VAL A 18 -10.10 -13.75 18.87
C VAL A 18 -9.03 -14.28 19.82
N VAL A 19 -9.21 -14.08 21.13
CA VAL A 19 -8.28 -14.58 22.13
C VAL A 19 -8.26 -16.11 22.13
N GLU A 20 -9.43 -16.76 22.14
CA GLU A 20 -9.55 -18.21 22.15
C GLU A 20 -8.85 -18.85 20.93
N LEU A 21 -9.08 -18.32 19.73
CA LEU A 21 -8.67 -18.96 18.49
C LEU A 21 -7.26 -18.55 18.02
N PHE A 22 -6.79 -17.34 18.38
CA PHE A 22 -5.55 -16.78 17.81
C PHE A 22 -4.44 -16.51 18.85
N SER A 23 -4.67 -16.74 20.15
CA SER A 23 -3.66 -16.54 21.20
C SER A 23 -2.44 -17.47 21.06
N ASN A 24 -2.63 -18.70 20.59
CA ASN A 24 -1.56 -19.69 20.44
C ASN A 24 -0.70 -19.50 19.17
N GLY A 25 -0.91 -18.41 18.41
CA GLY A 25 -0.12 -18.10 17.24
C GLY A 25 1.35 -17.84 17.60
N ARG A 26 2.29 -18.51 16.92
CA ARG A 26 3.72 -18.24 17.10
C ARG A 26 4.00 -16.76 16.80
N GLN A 27 4.70 -16.10 17.70
CA GLN A 27 5.13 -14.72 17.51
C GLN A 27 6.05 -14.67 16.28
N GLY A 28 5.56 -14.07 15.19
CA GLY A 28 6.38 -13.81 14.00
C GLY A 28 7.54 -12.86 14.30
N SER A 29 8.47 -12.70 13.36
CA SER A 29 9.61 -11.80 13.50
C SER A 29 9.18 -10.42 14.00
N GLN A 30 9.70 -10.01 15.15
CA GLN A 30 9.33 -8.77 15.84
C GLN A 30 9.96 -7.52 15.20
N GLY A 31 10.92 -7.69 14.29
CA GLY A 31 11.59 -6.59 13.62
C GLY A 31 10.70 -5.96 12.55
N LYS A 32 10.41 -4.66 12.70
CA LYS A 32 9.93 -3.85 11.57
C LYS A 32 10.99 -3.92 10.48
N LEU A 33 10.68 -4.59 9.37
CA LEU A 33 11.57 -4.62 8.21
C LEU A 33 11.70 -3.19 7.69
N GLU A 34 12.84 -2.57 7.96
CA GLU A 34 13.19 -1.29 7.35
C GLU A 34 13.71 -1.56 5.94
N PHE A 35 12.90 -1.23 4.94
CA PHE A 35 13.37 -1.19 3.55
C PHE A 35 14.23 0.05 3.36
N LYS A 36 15.52 -0.08 3.69
CA LYS A 36 16.55 0.88 3.28
C LYS A 36 16.94 0.55 1.84
N VAL A 37 16.22 1.09 0.87
CA VAL A 37 16.69 1.03 -0.52
C VAL A 37 17.80 2.08 -0.65
N GLU A 38 19.05 1.63 -0.78
CA GLU A 38 20.13 2.49 -1.25
C GLU A 38 19.98 2.68 -2.76
N GLY A 39 19.56 3.87 -3.17
CA GLY A 39 19.34 4.24 -4.58
C GLY A 39 17.87 4.21 -5.02
N SER A 40 17.62 4.60 -6.27
CA SER A 40 16.28 4.57 -6.82
C SER A 40 15.95 3.17 -7.34
N VAL A 41 14.84 2.57 -6.88
CA VAL A 41 14.30 1.30 -7.42
C VAL A 41 14.11 1.38 -8.95
N TRP A 42 13.95 2.59 -9.47
CA TRP A 42 13.74 2.91 -10.88
C TRP A 42 14.82 3.84 -11.41
N ARG A 43 15.23 3.68 -12.68
CA ARG A 43 16.10 4.64 -13.38
C ARG A 43 15.25 5.71 -14.06
N ALA A 44 15.41 6.97 -13.67
CA ALA A 44 14.73 8.10 -14.29
C ALA A 44 15.15 8.30 -15.76
N GLY A 45 14.30 8.98 -16.54
CA GLY A 45 14.60 9.37 -17.92
C GLY A 45 14.58 8.21 -18.93
N LYS A 46 13.94 7.08 -18.60
CA LYS A 46 13.77 5.96 -19.52
C LYS A 46 12.45 6.05 -20.26
N LEU A 47 12.48 5.84 -21.57
CA LEU A 47 11.31 5.69 -22.42
C LEU A 47 11.17 4.24 -22.83
N TYR A 48 9.99 3.68 -22.59
CA TYR A 48 9.62 2.34 -23.04
C TYR A 48 8.55 2.47 -24.11
N ARG A 49 8.77 1.85 -25.26
CA ARG A 49 7.77 1.73 -26.32
C ARG A 49 7.40 0.26 -26.40
N LEU A 50 6.13 -0.03 -26.20
CA LEU A 50 5.59 -1.39 -26.12
C LEU A 50 4.49 -1.54 -27.15
N GLU A 51 4.43 -2.72 -27.77
CA GLU A 51 3.34 -3.07 -28.67
C GLU A 51 2.17 -3.61 -27.85
N ALA A 52 0.98 -3.08 -28.09
CA ALA A 52 -0.22 -3.50 -27.40
C ALA A 52 -0.91 -4.61 -28.19
N ASP A 53 -1.33 -5.68 -27.51
CA ASP A 53 -2.12 -6.77 -28.10
C ASP A 53 -3.50 -6.29 -28.61
N LYS A 54 -4.01 -5.19 -28.02
CA LYS A 54 -5.25 -4.54 -28.44
C LYS A 54 -4.95 -3.19 -29.10
N ASN A 55 -5.86 -2.71 -29.94
CA ASN A 55 -5.77 -1.39 -30.54
C ASN A 55 -6.03 -0.30 -29.49
N VAL A 56 -5.01 0.00 -28.68
CA VAL A 56 -5.02 1.04 -27.66
C VAL A 56 -3.81 1.94 -27.82
N HIS A 57 -4.03 3.24 -27.62
CA HIS A 57 -2.97 4.24 -27.60
C HIS A 57 -3.03 4.98 -26.27
N PHE A 58 -2.01 4.79 -25.43
CA PHE A 58 -1.90 5.51 -24.18
C PHE A 58 -0.44 5.91 -23.91
N LEU A 59 -0.28 7.02 -23.20
CA LEU A 59 0.99 7.49 -22.68
C LEU A 59 0.94 7.40 -21.16
N GLU A 60 1.92 6.74 -20.55
CA GLU A 60 2.03 6.66 -19.10
C GLU A 60 3.33 7.32 -18.64
N LEU A 61 3.20 8.32 -17.75
CA LEU A 61 4.32 8.98 -17.11
C LEU A 61 4.38 8.51 -15.66
N ARG A 62 5.58 8.09 -15.20
CA ARG A 62 5.79 7.57 -13.85
C ARG A 62 6.93 8.31 -13.16
N TRP A 63 6.72 8.64 -11.89
CA TRP A 63 7.73 9.21 -11.00
C TRP A 63 7.88 8.32 -9.77
N ALA A 64 9.13 8.12 -9.31
CA ALA A 64 9.39 7.43 -8.06
C ALA A 64 9.20 8.40 -6.89
N LEU A 65 8.32 8.07 -5.96
CA LEU A 65 8.07 8.83 -4.73
C LEU A 65 8.60 8.06 -3.51
N PRO A 66 9.02 8.77 -2.44
CA PRO A 66 9.31 8.11 -1.16
C PRO A 66 8.04 7.48 -0.58
N CYS A 67 8.18 6.63 0.45
CA CYS A 67 7.01 6.16 1.20
C CYS A 67 6.31 7.35 1.85
N LEU A 68 5.05 7.59 1.50
CA LEU A 68 4.24 8.72 2.00
C LEU A 68 3.32 8.34 3.17
N LEU A 69 3.37 7.08 3.63
CA LEU A 69 2.51 6.58 4.70
C LEU A 69 2.64 7.40 6.00
N GLN A 70 3.82 7.97 6.27
CA GLN A 70 4.06 8.84 7.42
C GLN A 70 3.26 10.16 7.35
N ALA A 71 2.87 10.58 6.15
CA ALA A 71 2.10 11.79 5.87
C ALA A 71 0.64 11.50 5.48
N TYR A 72 0.11 10.31 5.79
CA TYR A 72 -1.21 9.85 5.31
C TYR A 72 -2.38 10.79 5.66
N LEU A 73 -2.29 11.56 6.75
CA LEU A 73 -3.33 12.53 7.12
C LEU A 73 -3.36 13.73 6.18
N LYS A 74 -2.21 14.12 5.62
CA LYS A 74 -2.08 15.24 4.68
C LYS A 74 -2.40 14.83 3.25
N LYS A 75 -2.28 13.54 2.93
CA LYS A 75 -2.55 12.97 1.60
C LYS A 75 -1.91 13.75 0.45
N PRO A 76 -0.60 14.05 0.50
CA PRO A 76 0.05 14.89 -0.52
C PRO A 76 -0.06 14.31 -1.94
N GLU A 77 -0.02 12.99 -2.08
CA GLU A 77 -0.22 12.28 -3.35
C GLU A 77 -1.63 12.47 -3.91
N ASP A 78 -2.67 12.40 -3.07
CA ASP A 78 -4.06 12.60 -3.49
C ASP A 78 -4.29 14.04 -3.94
N TYR A 79 -3.69 15.00 -3.24
CA TYR A 79 -3.77 16.41 -3.62
C TYR A 79 -3.17 16.67 -5.00
N LEU A 80 -1.97 16.14 -5.27
CA LEU A 80 -1.34 16.25 -6.59
C LEU A 80 -2.16 15.54 -7.66
N ALA A 81 -2.64 14.33 -7.39
CA ALA A 81 -3.49 13.58 -8.32
C ALA A 81 -4.77 14.36 -8.66
N HIS A 82 -5.38 14.99 -7.66
CA HIS A 82 -6.57 15.82 -7.86
C HIS A 82 -6.29 17.02 -8.77
N LEU A 83 -5.18 17.74 -8.57
CA LEU A 83 -4.81 18.87 -9.42
C LEU A 83 -4.44 18.45 -10.84
N LEU A 84 -3.71 17.35 -11.00
CA LEU A 84 -3.28 16.85 -12.30
C LEU A 84 -4.44 16.26 -13.11
N GLY A 85 -5.41 15.65 -12.44
CA GLY A 85 -6.62 15.08 -13.05
C GLY A 85 -7.80 16.05 -13.07
N HIS A 86 -7.58 17.33 -12.76
CA HIS A 86 -8.64 18.33 -12.86
C HIS A 86 -8.92 18.63 -14.34
N GLU A 87 -10.18 18.45 -14.76
CA GLU A 87 -10.70 18.78 -16.09
C GLU A 87 -11.53 20.07 -16.07
#